data_AF-A0A950VLM9-F1
#
_entry.id   AF-A0A950VLM9-F1
#
_cell.length_a   1.000
_cell.length_b   1.000
_cell.length_c   1.000
_cell.angle_alpha   90.00
_cell.angle_beta   90.00
_cell.angle_gamma   90.00
#
_symmetry.space_group_name_H-M   'P 1'
#
loop_
_entity.id
_entity.type
_entity.pdbx_description
1 polymer ?
#
loop_
_entity_poly.entity_id
_entity_poly.type
_entity_poly.pdbx_seq_one_letter_code
_entity_poly.pdbx_strand_id
1 'polypeptide(L)'
;MLLRYLFGPVTKTLPASNLALARQQGDCLTFGAAGQADLSIGPENSWEAICARLPDGWRPDFVVLCLAYTSIPAGLWSAPVPLLGLADDWNLLWHHHRRRLPCCELVLTDSLGAEVLARQGLQHAREANLFGCPQDFLDASWPERPR
;
A
#
# COMPACT_ATOMS: atom_id res chain seq x y z
N MET A 1 16.23 13.66 3.72
CA MET A 1 15.09 14.19 2.97
C MET A 1 13.86 13.41 3.40
N LEU A 2 12.73 14.07 3.61
CA LEU A 2 11.48 13.36 3.84
C LEU A 2 10.85 13.02 2.49
N LEU A 3 10.46 11.75 2.33
CA LEU A 3 9.84 11.25 1.12
C LEU A 3 8.32 11.30 1.27
N ARG A 4 7.64 11.76 0.22
CA ARG A 4 6.18 11.79 0.13
C ARG A 4 5.68 10.61 -0.69
N TYR A 5 4.53 10.06 -0.35
CA TYR A 5 4.01 8.90 -1.07
C TYR A 5 2.48 8.81 -1.05
N LEU A 6 1.97 8.17 -2.09
CA LEU A 6 0.60 7.69 -2.13
C LEU A 6 0.53 6.27 -1.58
N PHE A 7 -0.51 5.95 -0.81
CA PHE A 7 -0.70 4.62 -0.24
C PHE A 7 -2.12 4.11 -0.46
N GLY A 8 -2.28 2.91 -1.02
CA GLY A 8 -3.59 2.27 -1.11
C GLY A 8 -3.66 1.23 -2.23
N PRO A 9 -4.87 0.78 -2.64
CA PRO A 9 -6.16 1.21 -2.12
C PRO A 9 -6.31 0.85 -0.65
N VAL A 10 -6.62 1.84 0.19
CA VAL A 10 -7.01 1.57 1.59
C VAL A 10 -8.49 1.18 1.62
N THR A 11 -8.81 0.17 2.42
CA THR A 11 -10.17 -0.24 2.72
C THR A 11 -10.46 0.03 4.20
N LYS A 12 -11.72 -0.11 4.63
CA LYS A 12 -12.08 0.01 6.05
C LYS A 12 -11.32 -0.95 6.99
N THR A 13 -10.75 -2.04 6.46
CA THR A 13 -10.08 -3.07 7.26
C THR A 13 -8.59 -2.79 7.46
N LEU A 14 -7.98 -1.90 6.67
CA LEU A 14 -6.62 -1.46 6.93
C LEU A 14 -6.65 -0.47 8.12
N PRO A 15 -5.96 -0.74 9.24
CA PRO A 15 -5.97 0.17 10.37
C PRO A 15 -5.33 1.51 9.96
N ALA A 16 -6.12 2.59 10.00
CA ALA A 16 -5.62 3.93 9.70
C ALA A 16 -4.47 4.34 10.64
N SER A 17 -4.36 3.72 11.81
CA SER A 17 -3.30 3.94 12.81
C SER A 17 -1.90 3.60 12.32
N ASN A 18 -1.74 2.59 11.45
CA ASN A 18 -0.42 2.22 10.92
C ASN A 18 0.21 3.33 10.06
N LEU A 19 -0.61 4.25 9.52
CA LEU A 19 -0.18 5.38 8.71
C LEU A 19 -0.39 6.73 9.41
N ALA A 20 -0.93 6.75 10.63
CA ALA A 20 -1.40 7.98 11.28
C ALA A 20 -0.29 9.02 11.40
N LEU A 21 0.91 8.62 11.83
CA LEU A 21 2.05 9.53 11.99
C LEU A 21 2.47 10.15 10.65
N ALA A 22 2.68 9.33 9.61
CA ALA A 22 3.08 9.82 8.29
C ALA A 22 2.01 10.70 7.62
N ARG A 23 0.73 10.41 7.86
CA ARG A 23 -0.39 11.25 7.41
C ARG A 23 -0.43 12.58 8.16
N GLN A 24 -0.25 12.56 9.49
CA GLN A 24 -0.21 13.78 10.31
C GLN A 24 0.96 14.70 9.92
N GLN A 25 2.09 14.11 9.53
CA GLN A 25 3.27 14.84 9.05
C GLN A 25 3.12 15.38 7.61
N GLY A 26 2.08 14.94 6.88
CA GLY A 26 1.83 15.35 5.49
C GLY A 26 2.67 14.60 4.44
N ASP A 27 3.33 13.51 4.84
CA ASP A 27 4.18 12.70 3.97
C ASP A 27 3.39 11.66 3.21
N CYS A 28 2.28 11.18 3.79
CA CYS A 28 1.43 10.16 3.20
C CYS A 28 0.06 10.72 2.85
N LEU A 29 -0.39 10.49 1.62
CA LEU A 29 -1.80 10.59 1.25
C LEU A 29 -2.32 9.21 0.87
N THR A 30 -3.47 8.85 1.42
CA THR A 30 -4.13 7.58 1.12
C THR A 30 -5.06 7.70 -0.07
N PHE A 31 -5.22 6.63 -0.84
CA PHE A 31 -6.23 6.56 -1.88
C PHE A 31 -7.09 5.30 -1.76
N GLY A 32 -8.32 5.36 -2.25
CA GLY A 32 -9.28 4.26 -2.17
C GLY A 32 -10.64 4.62 -2.74
N ALA A 33 -11.67 3.88 -2.34
CA ALA A 33 -13.05 4.19 -2.70
C ALA A 33 -13.53 5.49 -2.00
N ALA A 34 -14.54 6.14 -2.58
CA ALA A 34 -15.08 7.39 -2.05
C ALA A 34 -15.47 7.27 -0.57
N GLY A 35 -15.01 8.23 0.25
CA GLY A 35 -15.27 8.28 1.70
C GLY A 35 -14.42 7.34 2.55
N GLN A 36 -13.42 6.65 1.97
CA GLN A 36 -12.54 5.73 2.70
C GLN A 36 -11.08 6.19 2.79
N ALA A 37 -10.70 7.24 2.06
CA ALA A 37 -9.31 7.69 1.91
C ALA A 37 -9.23 9.21 1.69
N ASP A 38 -8.02 9.76 1.71
CA ASP A 38 -7.75 11.17 1.40
C ASP A 38 -8.10 11.50 -0.06
N LEU A 39 -7.90 10.53 -0.97
CA LEU A 39 -8.19 10.64 -2.40
C LEU A 39 -9.10 9.51 -2.87
N SER A 40 -10.22 9.85 -3.51
CA SER A 40 -11.05 8.88 -4.23
C SER A 40 -10.46 8.62 -5.61
N ILE A 41 -9.87 7.45 -5.87
CA ILE A 41 -9.30 7.11 -7.18
C ILE A 41 -10.09 5.96 -7.80
N GLY A 42 -10.76 6.22 -8.92
CA GLY A 42 -11.54 5.28 -9.70
C GLY A 42 -10.81 4.75 -10.95
N PRO A 43 -11.34 3.70 -11.60
CA PRO A 43 -10.74 3.08 -12.80
C PRO A 43 -10.50 4.05 -13.97
N GLU A 44 -11.31 5.09 -14.08
CA GLU A 44 -11.28 6.10 -15.14
C GLU A 44 -10.26 7.22 -14.91
N ASN A 45 -9.62 7.28 -13.75
CA ASN A 45 -8.69 8.36 -13.45
C ASN A 45 -7.31 8.08 -14.06
N SER A 46 -6.79 9.02 -14.85
CA SER A 46 -5.40 9.03 -15.30
C SER A 46 -4.46 9.52 -14.20
N TRP A 47 -3.16 9.32 -14.38
CA TRP A 47 -2.15 9.85 -13.45
C TRP A 47 -2.24 11.39 -13.32
N GLU A 48 -2.43 12.11 -14.43
CA GLU A 48 -2.55 13.56 -14.45
C GLU A 48 -3.79 14.02 -13.68
N ALA A 49 -4.91 13.33 -13.85
CA ALA A 49 -6.15 13.62 -13.13
C ALA A 49 -5.99 13.36 -11.62
N ILE A 50 -5.22 12.34 -11.22
CA ILE A 50 -4.87 12.09 -9.82
C ILE A 50 -4.00 13.24 -9.30
N CYS A 51 -2.95 13.62 -10.03
CA CYS A 51 -2.04 14.70 -9.65
C CYS A 51 -2.73 16.05 -9.50
N ALA A 52 -3.71 16.36 -10.34
CA ALA A 52 -4.46 17.62 -10.27
C ALA A 52 -5.28 17.80 -8.99
N ARG A 53 -5.47 16.74 -8.20
CA ARG A 53 -6.21 16.77 -6.93
C ARG A 53 -5.30 16.69 -5.71
N LEU A 54 -3.98 16.62 -5.92
CA LEU A 54 -3.01 16.66 -4.84
C LEU A 54 -2.91 18.09 -4.29
N PRO A 55 -2.55 18.28 -3.00
CA PRO A 55 -2.31 19.60 -2.46
C PRO A 55 -1.24 20.38 -3.24
N ASP A 56 -1.32 21.71 -3.22
CA ASP A 56 -0.37 22.58 -3.92
C ASP A 56 1.08 22.29 -3.48
N GLY A 57 1.96 22.10 -4.46
CA GLY A 57 3.38 21.77 -4.21
C GLY A 57 3.61 20.36 -3.65
N TRP A 58 2.58 19.53 -3.53
CA TRP A 58 2.69 18.14 -3.13
C TRP A 58 2.83 17.25 -4.36
N ARG A 59 3.86 16.39 -4.36
CA ARG A 59 4.08 15.35 -5.37
C ARG A 59 4.61 14.11 -4.66
N PRO A 60 4.15 12.91 -5.04
CA PRO A 60 4.67 11.68 -4.48
C PRO A 60 6.05 11.40 -5.07
N ASP A 61 6.98 10.96 -4.23
CA ASP A 61 8.26 10.38 -4.64
C ASP A 61 8.09 8.91 -5.05
N PHE A 62 7.04 8.23 -4.55
CA PHE A 62 6.67 6.87 -4.92
C PHE A 62 5.19 6.58 -4.59
N VAL A 63 4.68 5.44 -5.07
CA VAL A 63 3.32 4.95 -4.79
C VAL A 63 3.38 3.54 -4.19
N VAL A 64 2.71 3.33 -3.08
CA VAL A 64 2.52 2.02 -2.46
C VAL A 64 1.16 1.45 -2.86
N LEU A 65 1.17 0.23 -3.41
CA LEU A 65 0.03 -0.49 -3.95
C LEU A 65 -0.31 -1.68 -3.05
N CYS A 66 -1.44 -1.64 -2.35
CA CYS A 66 -2.04 -2.81 -1.68
C CYS A 66 -2.68 -3.71 -2.74
N LEU A 67 -2.05 -4.85 -3.05
CA LEU A 67 -2.45 -5.67 -4.20
C LEU A 67 -3.45 -6.78 -3.87
N ALA A 68 -3.67 -7.08 -2.60
CA ALA A 68 -4.54 -8.17 -2.19
C ALA A 68 -6.03 -7.83 -2.35
N TYR A 69 -6.78 -8.75 -2.99
CA TYR A 69 -8.24 -8.70 -3.16
C TYR A 69 -8.82 -7.40 -3.71
N THR A 70 -8.04 -6.64 -4.47
CA THR A 70 -8.47 -5.38 -5.08
C THR A 70 -7.93 -5.25 -6.50
N SER A 71 -8.42 -4.23 -7.20
CA SER A 71 -7.89 -3.83 -8.51
C SER A 71 -7.29 -2.44 -8.38
N ILE A 72 -6.05 -2.29 -8.84
CA ILE A 72 -5.37 -1.01 -8.91
C ILE A 72 -5.83 -0.27 -10.18
N PRO A 73 -6.37 0.96 -10.07
CA PRO A 73 -6.72 1.80 -11.22
C PRO A 73 -5.58 1.93 -12.23
N ALA A 74 -5.92 1.89 -13.53
CA ALA A 74 -4.95 1.88 -14.61
C ALA A 74 -4.00 3.09 -14.57
N GLY A 75 -4.50 4.27 -14.21
CA GLY A 75 -3.69 5.49 -14.11
C GLY A 75 -2.58 5.45 -13.06
N LEU A 76 -2.66 4.57 -12.05
CA LEU A 76 -1.57 4.39 -11.08
C LEU A 76 -0.42 3.53 -11.64
N TRP A 77 -0.73 2.57 -12.51
CA TRP A 77 0.30 1.78 -13.19
C TRP A 77 1.11 2.60 -14.21
N SER A 78 0.59 3.75 -14.65
CA SER A 78 1.29 4.68 -15.52
C SER A 78 2.03 5.79 -14.78
N ALA A 79 2.13 5.71 -13.44
CA ALA A 79 2.81 6.74 -12.66
C ALA A 79 4.30 6.79 -13.04
N PRO A 80 4.88 7.99 -13.30
CA PRO A 80 6.28 8.16 -13.64
C PRO A 80 7.16 8.22 -12.37
N VAL A 81 6.77 7.48 -11.33
CA VAL A 81 7.47 7.35 -10.04
C VAL A 81 7.47 5.87 -9.63
N PRO A 82 8.41 5.42 -8.79
CA PRO A 82 8.47 4.03 -8.35
C PRO A 82 7.15 3.54 -7.73
N LEU A 83 6.77 2.33 -8.09
CA LEU A 83 5.65 1.57 -7.59
C LEU A 83 6.15 0.48 -6.65
N LEU A 84 5.65 0.52 -5.41
CA LEU A 84 5.94 -0.46 -4.36
C LEU A 84 4.72 -1.35 -4.19
N GLY A 85 4.84 -2.65 -4.47
CA GLY A 85 3.74 -3.60 -4.31
C GLY A 85 3.76 -4.26 -2.93
N LEU A 86 2.66 -4.15 -2.18
CA LEU A 86 2.40 -4.99 -1.00
C LEU A 86 1.69 -6.26 -1.47
N ALA A 87 2.41 -7.39 -1.39
CA ALA A 87 1.96 -8.69 -1.84
C ALA A 87 1.54 -9.56 -0.65
N ASP A 88 0.48 -9.12 0.04
CA ASP A 88 -0.23 -9.92 1.04
C ASP A 88 -0.88 -11.13 0.35
N ASP A 89 -1.05 -12.24 1.07
CA ASP A 89 -1.71 -13.46 0.57
C ASP A 89 -1.15 -13.93 -0.80
N TRP A 90 0.15 -13.74 -1.01
CA TRP A 90 0.84 -14.05 -2.26
C TRP A 90 0.61 -15.50 -2.73
N ASN A 91 0.46 -16.42 -1.77
CA ASN A 91 0.20 -17.84 -1.97
C ASN A 91 -1.22 -18.10 -2.51
N LEU A 92 -2.21 -17.29 -2.14
CA LEU A 92 -3.60 -17.41 -2.60
C LEU A 92 -3.81 -16.68 -3.93
N LEU A 93 -3.07 -15.60 -4.14
CA LEU A 93 -3.25 -14.67 -5.27
C LEU A 93 -2.16 -14.81 -6.35
N TRP A 94 -1.38 -15.89 -6.34
CA TRP A 94 -0.24 -16.10 -7.24
C TRP A 94 -0.57 -15.88 -8.73
N HIS A 95 -1.74 -16.36 -9.17
CA HIS A 95 -2.19 -16.23 -10.55
C HIS A 95 -2.27 -14.78 -11.03
N HIS A 96 -2.61 -13.85 -10.12
CA HIS A 96 -2.64 -12.41 -10.34
C HIS A 96 -1.24 -11.80 -10.15
N HIS A 97 -0.59 -12.09 -9.03
CA HIS A 97 0.68 -11.49 -8.66
C HIS A 97 1.81 -11.76 -9.66
N ARG A 98 1.91 -12.98 -10.22
CA ARG A 98 2.92 -13.30 -11.24
C ARG A 98 2.90 -12.40 -12.48
N ARG A 99 1.78 -11.70 -12.72
CA ARG A 99 1.62 -10.74 -13.83
C ARG A 99 1.80 -9.28 -13.42
N ARG A 100 1.55 -8.94 -12.16
CA ARG A 100 1.54 -7.55 -11.68
C ARG A 100 2.80 -7.16 -10.92
N LEU A 101 3.37 -8.07 -10.14
CA LEU A 101 4.60 -7.81 -9.38
C LEU A 101 5.82 -7.44 -10.25
N PRO A 102 5.98 -7.92 -11.50
CA PRO A 102 7.02 -7.42 -12.40
C PRO A 102 6.90 -5.93 -12.74
N CYS A 103 5.73 -5.32 -12.55
CA CYS A 103 5.50 -3.89 -12.81
C CYS A 103 5.83 -2.99 -11.61
N CYS A 104 6.29 -3.56 -10.49
CA CYS A 104 6.71 -2.82 -9.31
C CYS A 104 8.24 -2.80 -9.21
N GLU A 105 8.82 -1.68 -8.78
CA GLU A 105 10.25 -1.54 -8.53
C GLU A 105 10.70 -2.26 -7.24
N LEU A 106 9.79 -2.41 -6.28
CA LEU A 106 10.01 -3.14 -5.04
C LEU A 106 8.71 -3.87 -4.65
N VAL A 107 8.86 -5.11 -4.20
CA VAL A 107 7.74 -5.90 -3.67
C VAL A 107 8.02 -6.22 -2.21
N LEU A 108 7.05 -5.98 -1.34
CA LEU A 108 7.11 -6.31 0.08
C LEU A 108 6.14 -7.45 0.36
N THR A 109 6.60 -8.45 1.12
CA THR A 109 5.81 -9.63 1.52
C THR A 109 6.46 -10.29 2.73
N ASP A 110 5.89 -11.37 3.27
CA ASP A 110 6.52 -12.12 4.36
C ASP A 110 7.84 -12.81 3.92
N SER A 111 8.61 -13.33 4.87
CA SER A 111 9.92 -13.95 4.60
C SER A 111 9.84 -15.11 3.59
N LEU A 112 8.84 -15.97 3.73
CA LEU A 112 8.63 -17.10 2.82
C LEU A 112 8.23 -16.63 1.42
N GLY A 113 7.37 -15.63 1.34
CA GLY A 113 6.96 -14.98 0.09
C GLY A 113 8.16 -14.40 -0.63
N ALA A 114 9.05 -13.69 0.07
CA ALA A 114 10.25 -13.10 -0.52
C ALA A 114 11.16 -14.18 -1.13
N GLU A 115 11.37 -15.30 -0.43
CA GLU A 115 12.13 -16.43 -0.95
C GLU A 115 11.48 -17.06 -2.20
N VAL A 116 10.17 -17.30 -2.16
CA VAL A 116 9.44 -17.94 -3.26
C VAL A 116 9.43 -17.03 -4.49
N LEU A 117 9.15 -15.74 -4.32
CA LEU A 117 9.17 -14.75 -5.40
C LEU A 117 10.56 -14.63 -6.03
N ALA A 118 11.62 -14.62 -5.23
CA ALA A 118 12.99 -14.62 -5.73
C ALA A 118 13.28 -15.86 -6.60
N ARG A 119 12.83 -17.05 -6.19
CA ARG A 119 12.94 -18.28 -7.01
C ARG A 119 12.15 -18.21 -8.33
N GLN A 120 11.14 -17.35 -8.41
CA GLN A 120 10.37 -17.08 -9.64
C GLN A 120 10.97 -15.94 -10.49
N GLY A 121 12.13 -15.40 -10.12
CA GLY A 121 12.83 -14.35 -10.85
C GLY A 121 12.49 -12.92 -10.39
N LEU A 122 11.63 -12.74 -9.39
CA LEU A 122 11.31 -11.44 -8.80
C LEU A 122 12.33 -11.07 -7.73
N GLN A 123 13.55 -10.74 -8.16
CA GLN A 123 14.70 -10.47 -7.29
C GLN A 123 14.57 -9.18 -6.45
N HIS A 124 13.57 -8.35 -6.75
CA HIS A 124 13.23 -7.12 -6.03
C HIS A 124 12.19 -7.34 -4.92
N ALA A 125 11.83 -8.59 -4.60
CA ALA A 125 11.02 -8.90 -3.43
C ALA A 125 11.85 -8.81 -2.13
N ARG A 126 11.30 -8.22 -1.08
CA ARG A 126 11.91 -8.09 0.25
C ARG A 126 10.92 -8.45 1.34
N GLU A 127 11.45 -8.98 2.43
CA GLU A 127 10.67 -9.27 3.63
C GLU A 127 10.16 -7.98 4.28
N ALA A 128 8.90 -7.99 4.71
CA ALA A 128 8.25 -6.98 5.52
C ALA A 128 7.15 -7.61 6.40
N ASN A 129 6.88 -7.01 7.56
CA ASN A 129 5.75 -7.41 8.40
C ASN A 129 4.47 -6.68 7.96
N LEU A 130 3.67 -7.34 7.13
CA LEU A 130 2.41 -6.77 6.60
C LEU A 130 1.19 -7.07 7.48
N PHE A 131 1.31 -8.04 8.40
CA PHE A 131 0.27 -8.45 9.34
C PHE A 131 0.62 -8.10 10.79
N GLY A 132 1.36 -7.00 10.96
CA GLY A 132 1.79 -6.51 12.26
C GLY A 132 0.61 -6.05 13.12
N CYS A 133 0.84 -6.07 14.43
CA CYS A 133 -0.11 -5.54 15.39
C CYS A 133 -0.17 -4.01 15.30
N PRO A 134 -1.35 -3.39 15.10
CA PRO A 134 -1.46 -1.94 15.02
C PRO A 134 -1.21 -1.29 16.38
N GLN A 135 -0.76 -0.04 16.39
CA GLN A 135 -0.45 0.69 17.62
C GLN A 135 -1.64 0.74 18.60
N ASP A 136 -2.86 0.92 18.08
CA ASP A 136 -4.06 0.98 18.92
C ASP A 136 -4.32 -0.32 19.71
N PHE A 137 -3.86 -1.47 19.20
CA PHE A 137 -3.95 -2.73 19.94
C PHE A 137 -2.96 -2.75 21.11
N LEU A 138 -1.77 -2.17 20.94
CA LEU A 138 -0.77 -2.06 22.00
C LEU A 138 -1.19 -1.04 23.07
N ASP A 139 -1.89 0.02 22.65
CA ASP A 139 -2.37 1.09 23.53
C ASP A 139 -3.64 0.67 24.30
N ALA A 140 -4.35 -0.35 23.84
CA ALA A 140 -5.53 -0.87 24.50
C ALA A 140 -5.15 -1.54 25.84
N SER A 141 -5.80 -1.09 26.93
CA SER A 141 -5.67 -1.76 28.23
C SER A 141 -6.31 -3.14 28.18
N TRP A 142 -5.59 -4.14 28.70
CA TRP A 142 -6.13 -5.48 28.82
C TRP A 142 -7.32 -5.47 29.79
N PRO A 143 -8.50 -6.01 29.41
CA PRO A 143 -9.62 -6.08 30.35
C PRO A 143 -9.24 -6.98 31.53
N GLU A 144 -9.40 -6.47 32.76
CA GLU A 144 -9.20 -7.30 33.94
C GLU A 144 -10.12 -8.51 33.87
N ARG A 145 -9.55 -9.72 33.82
CA ARG A 145 -10.35 -10.94 33.95
C ARG A 145 -10.84 -11.00 35.40
N PRO A 146 -12.14 -11.25 35.64
CA PRO A 146 -12.56 -11.66 36.97
C PRO A 146 -11.78 -12.93 37.34
N ARG A 147 -11.07 -12.86 38.47
CA ARG A 147 -10.33 -14.00 39.05
C ARG A 147 -11.30 -15.08 39.52
#